data_AF-K2AA68-F1
#
_entry.id   AF-K2AA68-F1
#
_cell.length_a   1.000
_cell.length_b   1.000
_cell.length_c   1.000
_cell.angle_alpha   90.00
_cell.angle_beta   90.00
_cell.angle_gamma   90.00
#
_symmetry.space_group_name_H-M   'P 1'
#
loop_
_entity.id
_entity.type
_entity.pdbx_description
1 polymer ?
#
loop_
_entity_poly.entity_id
_entity_poly.type
_entity_poly.pdbx_seq_one_letter_code
_entity_poly.pdbx_strand_id
1 'polypeptide(L)'
;MQKIGFPRVKFGQDLKTDFGFFVQLLSGVTILAGLILIAYQIIALPNKPIVLPYIYGFQTAAAAISQEAQRFIVSLLFGSGYGTYLVDFTRFKPPSFNLEQNIWNLTFSFSSSYFLELIATVGILGALSFIFILVSLFKTRAPRNPLFAAAIASFALSFLLPFAYIAVVELFILLAIYVSYLNISEDKRVYDVVLTLVASK
;
A
#
# COMPACT_ATOMS: atom_id res chain seq x y z
N MET A 1 8.63 39.07 -12.99
CA MET A 1 9.22 37.76 -12.65
C MET A 1 8.93 36.79 -13.79
N GLN A 2 9.96 36.44 -14.57
CA GLN A 2 9.85 35.56 -15.73
C GLN A 2 9.81 34.10 -15.25
N LYS A 3 8.75 33.35 -15.58
CA LYS A 3 8.70 31.91 -15.32
C LYS A 3 9.77 31.24 -16.19
N ILE A 4 10.92 30.93 -15.59
CA ILE A 4 11.92 30.06 -16.21
C ILE A 4 11.33 28.64 -16.13
N GLY A 5 10.48 28.29 -17.09
CA GLY A 5 10.04 26.92 -17.30
C GLY A 5 11.11 26.20 -18.10
N PHE A 6 11.73 25.17 -17.50
CA PHE A 6 12.63 24.30 -18.25
C PHE A 6 11.86 23.62 -19.41
N PRO A 7 12.52 23.39 -20.55
CA PRO A 7 11.89 22.69 -21.66
C PRO A 7 11.49 21.29 -21.20
N ARG A 8 10.21 20.92 -21.38
CA ARG A 8 9.80 19.51 -21.28
C ARG A 8 10.68 18.73 -22.26
N VAL A 9 11.40 17.74 -21.77
CA VAL A 9 12.17 16.83 -22.64
C VAL A 9 11.15 16.07 -23.49
N LYS A 10 10.95 16.54 -24.72
CA LYS A 10 10.09 15.88 -25.69
C LYS A 10 10.89 14.74 -26.29
N PHE A 11 10.68 13.53 -25.76
CA PHE A 11 11.20 12.32 -26.39
C PHE A 11 10.60 12.17 -27.79
N GLY A 12 11.43 11.76 -28.75
CA GLY A 12 10.99 11.44 -30.11
C GLY A 12 9.92 10.35 -30.12
N GLN A 13 9.09 10.32 -31.16
CA GLN A 13 7.97 9.39 -31.27
C GLN A 13 8.43 7.91 -31.18
N ASP A 14 9.56 7.58 -31.80
CA ASP A 14 10.14 6.23 -31.75
C ASP A 14 10.57 5.85 -30.32
N LEU A 15 11.29 6.75 -29.63
CA LEU A 15 11.69 6.57 -28.23
C LEU A 15 10.50 6.38 -27.28
N LYS A 16 9.36 7.03 -27.55
CA LYS A 16 8.13 6.86 -26.74
C LYS A 16 7.48 5.50 -26.97
N THR A 17 7.49 5.00 -28.21
CA THR A 17 6.94 3.70 -28.57
C THR A 17 7.76 2.57 -27.94
N ASP A 18 9.10 2.68 -28.02
CA ASP A 18 10.02 1.73 -27.40
C ASP A 18 9.87 1.73 -25.86
N PHE A 19 9.82 2.90 -25.24
CA PHE A 19 9.70 3.01 -23.79
C PHE A 19 8.33 2.50 -23.28
N GLY A 20 7.26 2.71 -24.05
CA GLY A 20 5.94 2.14 -23.76
C GLY A 20 5.96 0.61 -23.74
N PHE A 21 6.68 -0.01 -24.69
CA PHE A 21 6.91 -1.45 -24.70
C PHE A 21 7.69 -1.93 -23.47
N PHE A 22 8.78 -1.26 -23.09
CA PHE A 22 9.53 -1.62 -21.88
C PHE A 22 8.70 -1.52 -20.60
N VAL A 23 7.86 -0.49 -20.46
CA VAL A 23 6.95 -0.33 -19.31
C VAL A 23 5.92 -1.46 -19.26
N GLN A 24 5.38 -1.87 -20.40
CA GLN A 24 4.47 -3.01 -20.48
C GLN A 24 5.17 -4.33 -20.16
N LEU A 25 6.39 -4.55 -20.67
CA LEU A 25 7.19 -5.73 -20.37
C LEU A 25 7.49 -5.83 -18.87
N LEU A 26 7.97 -4.73 -18.27
CA LEU A 26 8.25 -4.65 -16.83
C LEU A 26 6.98 -4.94 -16.02
N SER A 27 5.84 -4.39 -16.42
CA SER A 27 4.56 -4.66 -15.75
C SER A 27 4.17 -6.13 -15.79
N GLY A 28 4.35 -6.79 -16.94
CA GLY A 28 4.07 -8.21 -17.09
C GLY A 28 4.96 -9.06 -16.19
N VAL A 29 6.25 -8.72 -16.10
CA VAL A 29 7.19 -9.39 -15.19
C VAL A 29 6.79 -9.19 -13.73
N THR A 30 6.43 -7.97 -13.31
CA THR A 30 6.00 -7.69 -11.94
C THR A 30 4.75 -8.48 -11.57
N ILE A 31 3.73 -8.47 -12.43
CA ILE A 31 2.48 -9.21 -12.18
C ILE A 31 2.74 -10.72 -12.10
N LEU A 32 3.56 -11.28 -13.01
CA LEU A 32 3.93 -12.69 -12.98
C LEU A 32 4.70 -13.05 -11.71
N ALA A 33 5.64 -12.21 -11.28
CA ALA A 33 6.39 -12.43 -10.05
C ALA A 33 5.45 -12.45 -8.82
N GLY A 34 4.49 -11.52 -8.74
CA GLY A 34 3.47 -11.50 -7.69
C GLY A 34 2.63 -12.77 -7.67
N LEU A 35 2.13 -13.21 -8.83
CA LEU A 35 1.35 -14.45 -8.95
C LEU A 35 2.14 -15.69 -8.53
N ILE A 36 3.41 -15.79 -8.93
CA ILE A 36 4.31 -16.89 -8.55
C ILE A 36 4.52 -16.90 -7.03
N LEU A 37 4.77 -15.74 -6.42
CA LEU A 37 4.96 -15.64 -4.97
C LEU A 37 3.71 -16.09 -4.20
N ILE A 38 2.52 -15.65 -4.63
CA ILE A 38 1.25 -16.06 -4.02
C ILE A 38 1.05 -17.57 -4.17
N ALA A 39 1.27 -18.13 -5.36
CA ALA A 39 1.15 -19.56 -5.61
C ALA A 39 2.13 -20.37 -4.74
N TYR A 40 3.37 -19.91 -4.61
CA TYR A 40 4.38 -20.54 -3.76
C TYR A 40 3.96 -20.55 -2.29
N GLN A 41 3.45 -19.43 -1.76
CA GLN A 41 2.98 -19.36 -0.37
C GLN A 41 1.82 -20.31 -0.08
N ILE A 42 0.93 -20.55 -1.05
CA ILE A 42 -0.25 -21.41 -0.87
C ILE A 42 0.10 -22.90 -1.05
N ILE A 43 0.95 -23.22 -2.02
CA ILE A 43 1.20 -24.61 -2.47
C ILE A 43 2.41 -25.22 -1.77
N ALA A 44 3.50 -24.46 -1.61
CA ALA A 44 4.78 -25.01 -1.17
C ALA A 44 4.99 -24.92 0.34
N LEU A 45 4.28 -24.03 1.05
CA LEU A 45 4.43 -23.90 2.50
C LEU A 45 3.54 -24.91 3.25
N PRO A 46 4.10 -25.78 4.11
CA PRO A 46 3.33 -26.76 4.89
C PRO A 46 2.33 -26.12 5.85
N ASN A 47 2.68 -24.93 6.36
CA ASN A 47 1.85 -24.16 7.26
C ASN A 47 1.17 -23.05 6.47
N LYS A 48 -0.10 -23.26 6.11
CA LYS A 48 -0.92 -22.23 5.49
C LYS A 48 -0.98 -21.00 6.42
N PRO A 49 -0.89 -19.77 5.91
CA PRO A 49 -0.96 -18.58 6.74
C PRO A 49 -2.29 -18.57 7.51
N ILE A 50 -2.21 -18.61 8.84
CA ILE A 50 -3.37 -18.40 9.70
C ILE A 50 -3.61 -16.89 9.72
N VAL A 51 -4.78 -16.45 9.28
CA VAL A 51 -5.16 -15.04 9.23
C VAL A 51 -5.96 -14.71 10.48
N LEU A 52 -5.65 -13.57 11.10
CA LEU A 52 -6.40 -13.07 12.25
C LEU A 52 -7.85 -12.79 11.84
N PRO A 53 -8.87 -13.27 12.57
CA PRO A 53 -10.26 -12.92 12.29
C PRO A 53 -10.51 -11.40 12.36
N TYR A 54 -11.28 -10.87 11.41
CA TYR A 54 -11.51 -9.43 11.21
C TYR A 54 -11.93 -8.64 12.44
N ILE A 55 -12.75 -9.26 13.28
CA ILE A 55 -13.24 -8.63 14.51
C ILE A 55 -12.07 -8.26 15.43
N TYR A 56 -11.06 -9.11 15.53
CA TYR A 56 -9.89 -8.88 16.37
C TYR A 56 -8.94 -7.86 15.73
N GLY A 57 -8.77 -7.91 14.41
CA GLY A 57 -8.02 -6.88 13.68
C GLY A 57 -8.58 -5.47 13.93
N PHE A 58 -9.91 -5.32 13.83
CA PHE A 58 -10.59 -4.07 14.11
C PHE A 58 -10.48 -3.65 15.58
N GLN A 59 -10.69 -4.58 16.52
CA GLN A 59 -10.58 -4.30 17.95
C GLN A 59 -9.17 -3.84 18.35
N THR A 60 -8.12 -4.48 17.83
CA THR A 60 -6.74 -4.07 18.06
C THR A 60 -6.48 -2.67 17.48
N ALA A 61 -6.94 -2.38 16.26
CA ALA A 61 -6.77 -1.05 15.66
C ALA A 61 -7.50 0.06 16.43
N ALA A 62 -8.73 -0.21 16.86
CA ALA A 62 -9.51 0.71 17.67
C ALA A 62 -8.88 0.93 19.06
N ALA A 63 -8.37 -0.14 19.69
CA ALA A 63 -7.71 -0.08 20.98
C ALA A 63 -6.36 0.64 20.93
N ALA A 64 -5.56 0.42 19.89
CA ALA A 64 -4.28 1.10 19.69
C ALA A 64 -4.44 2.62 19.71
N ILE A 65 -5.50 3.12 19.06
CA ILE A 65 -5.84 4.54 19.03
C ILE A 65 -6.47 5.01 20.36
N SER A 66 -7.45 4.27 20.89
CA SER A 66 -8.31 4.77 21.97
C SER A 66 -7.74 4.55 23.37
N GLN A 67 -6.95 3.51 23.59
CA GLN A 67 -6.47 3.12 24.92
C GLN A 67 -5.09 3.70 25.26
N GLU A 68 -4.48 4.46 24.35
CA GLU A 68 -3.22 5.17 24.58
C GLU A 68 -3.44 6.52 25.30
N ALA A 69 -3.91 6.46 26.56
CA ALA A 69 -4.41 7.64 27.28
C ALA A 69 -3.40 8.81 27.40
N GLN A 70 -2.09 8.53 27.54
CA GLN A 70 -1.07 9.57 27.69
C GLN A 70 -0.71 10.27 26.37
N ARG A 71 -0.93 9.60 25.23
CA ARG A 71 -0.51 10.06 23.90
C ARG A 71 -1.64 9.95 22.88
N PHE A 72 -2.89 10.09 23.33
CA PHE A 72 -4.08 9.84 22.52
C PHE A 72 -4.04 10.55 21.16
N ILE A 73 -3.76 11.85 21.13
CA ILE A 73 -3.71 12.62 19.86
C ILE A 73 -2.60 12.08 18.94
N VAL A 74 -1.44 11.74 19.50
CA VAL A 74 -0.32 11.22 18.72
C VAL A 74 -0.63 9.82 18.19
N SER A 75 -1.19 8.93 19.02
CA SER A 75 -1.62 7.60 18.61
C SER A 75 -2.76 7.64 17.58
N LEU A 76 -3.74 8.53 17.76
CA LEU A 76 -4.82 8.75 16.80
C LEU A 76 -4.29 9.16 15.42
N LEU A 77 -3.33 10.09 15.37
CA LEU A 77 -2.82 10.63 14.12
C LEU A 77 -1.76 9.75 13.47
N PHE A 78 -0.83 9.21 14.26
CA PHE A 78 0.40 8.56 13.81
C PHE A 78 0.53 7.09 14.22
N GLY A 79 -0.40 6.57 15.02
CA GLY A 79 -0.36 5.19 15.52
C GLY A 79 0.81 4.92 16.46
N SER A 80 1.13 3.63 16.60
CA SER A 80 2.22 3.11 17.42
C SER A 80 3.59 3.05 16.69
N GLY A 81 3.61 3.22 15.37
CA GLY A 81 4.78 3.14 14.48
C GLY A 81 4.64 2.06 13.39
N TYR A 82 5.10 2.28 12.16
CA TYR A 82 4.97 1.26 11.10
C TYR A 82 5.69 -0.05 11.48
N GLY A 83 5.02 -1.19 11.29
CA GLY A 83 5.56 -2.53 11.57
C GLY A 83 5.48 -2.99 13.04
N THR A 84 4.82 -2.23 13.92
CA THR A 84 4.67 -2.56 15.35
C THR A 84 3.40 -3.35 15.68
N TYR A 85 2.64 -3.82 14.68
CA TYR A 85 1.34 -4.46 14.91
C TYR A 85 1.41 -5.65 15.89
N LEU A 86 2.52 -6.39 15.89
CA LEU A 86 2.77 -7.46 16.87
C LEU A 86 2.64 -6.95 18.32
N VAL A 87 3.23 -5.79 18.61
CA VAL A 87 3.20 -5.16 19.93
C VAL A 87 1.77 -4.73 20.26
N ASP A 88 1.08 -4.10 19.32
CA ASP A 88 -0.32 -3.67 19.51
C ASP A 88 -1.24 -4.86 19.77
N PHE A 89 -1.09 -5.94 19.00
CA PHE A 89 -1.87 -7.16 19.19
C PHE A 89 -1.63 -7.76 20.58
N THR A 90 -0.37 -7.90 21.02
CA THR A 90 -0.06 -8.44 22.35
C THR A 90 -0.59 -7.57 23.49
N ARG A 91 -0.57 -6.24 23.33
CA ARG A 91 -1.02 -5.28 24.34
C ARG A 91 -2.54 -5.18 24.42
N PHE A 92 -3.22 -5.21 23.28
CA PHE A 92 -4.66 -4.99 23.16
C PHE A 92 -5.44 -6.25 22.80
N LYS A 93 -4.85 -7.43 23.03
CA LYS A 93 -5.49 -8.73 22.83
C LYS A 93 -6.78 -8.79 23.66
N PRO A 94 -7.96 -8.86 23.02
CA PRO A 94 -9.22 -8.83 23.75
C PRO A 94 -9.43 -10.16 24.51
N PRO A 95 -10.06 -10.15 25.69
CA PRO A 95 -10.31 -11.38 26.46
C PRO A 95 -11.10 -12.44 25.68
N SER A 96 -12.00 -12.01 24.78
CA SER A 96 -12.78 -12.90 23.91
C SER A 96 -11.90 -13.73 22.96
N PHE A 97 -10.71 -13.24 22.57
CA PHE A 97 -9.78 -14.00 21.75
C PHE A 97 -9.28 -15.27 22.44
N ASN A 98 -9.21 -15.28 23.78
CA ASN A 98 -8.79 -16.46 24.52
C ASN A 98 -9.84 -17.60 24.48
N LEU A 99 -11.04 -17.33 23.97
CA LEU A 99 -12.08 -18.34 23.74
C LEU A 99 -11.93 -19.04 22.37
N GLU A 100 -11.04 -18.56 21.50
CA GLU A 100 -10.83 -19.10 20.16
C GLU A 100 -10.04 -20.41 20.19
N GLN A 101 -10.73 -21.55 20.03
CA GLN A 101 -10.14 -22.89 20.23
C GLN A 101 -8.88 -23.19 19.41
N ASN A 102 -8.76 -22.61 18.20
CA ASN A 102 -7.69 -22.94 17.25
C ASN A 102 -6.55 -21.91 17.18
N ILE A 103 -6.75 -20.71 17.74
CA ILE A 103 -5.81 -19.60 17.55
C ILE A 103 -5.48 -18.83 18.85
N TRP A 104 -6.09 -19.19 20.00
CA TRP A 104 -5.91 -18.47 21.27
C TRP A 104 -4.45 -18.35 21.71
N ASN A 105 -3.61 -19.33 21.38
CA ASN A 105 -2.19 -19.38 21.72
C ASN A 105 -1.28 -18.72 20.68
N LEU A 106 -1.83 -18.27 19.56
CA LEU A 106 -1.08 -17.63 18.48
C LEU A 106 -0.90 -16.13 18.76
N THR A 107 0.21 -15.61 18.24
CA THR A 107 0.48 -14.17 18.22
C THR A 107 0.62 -13.73 16.77
N PHE A 108 -0.09 -12.66 16.40
CA PHE A 108 -0.15 -12.17 15.04
C PHE A 108 0.73 -10.95 14.86
N SER A 109 1.67 -11.02 13.91
CA SER A 109 2.53 -9.88 13.53
C SER A 109 1.88 -8.94 12.52
N PHE A 110 0.74 -9.33 11.95
CA PHE A 110 -0.02 -8.58 10.96
C PHE A 110 -1.50 -8.56 11.34
N SER A 111 -2.21 -7.53 10.92
CA SER A 111 -3.66 -7.44 11.17
C SER A 111 -4.45 -8.38 10.28
N SER A 112 -5.78 -8.40 10.41
CA SER A 112 -6.67 -9.11 9.47
C SER A 112 -6.60 -8.54 8.05
N SER A 113 -6.30 -7.25 7.93
CA SER A 113 -6.03 -6.61 6.66
C SER A 113 -4.98 -5.51 6.79
N TYR A 114 -4.27 -5.23 5.71
CA TYR A 114 -3.28 -4.16 5.71
C TYR A 114 -3.89 -2.79 6.04
N PHE A 115 -5.14 -2.54 5.62
CA PHE A 115 -5.81 -1.29 5.97
C PHE A 115 -6.05 -1.14 7.49
N LEU A 116 -6.47 -2.21 8.18
CA LEU A 116 -6.62 -2.19 9.64
C LEU A 116 -5.26 -2.07 10.34
N GLU A 117 -4.23 -2.68 9.78
CA GLU A 117 -2.85 -2.53 10.25
C GLU A 117 -2.37 -1.09 10.17
N LEU A 118 -2.65 -0.37 9.07
CA LEU A 118 -2.31 1.04 8.92
C LEU A 118 -3.00 1.91 9.97
N ILE A 119 -4.26 1.62 10.31
CA ILE A 119 -4.98 2.36 11.36
C ILE A 119 -4.29 2.16 12.72
N ALA A 120 -3.89 0.92 13.06
CA ALA A 120 -3.22 0.62 14.32
C ALA A 120 -1.81 1.25 14.40
N THR A 121 -1.03 1.07 13.33
CA THR A 121 0.42 1.33 13.33
C THR A 121 0.81 2.71 12.83
N VAL A 122 0.06 3.28 11.89
CA VAL A 122 0.34 4.59 11.27
C VAL A 122 -0.75 5.62 11.61
N GLY A 123 -1.84 5.20 12.23
CA GLY A 123 -2.94 6.06 12.63
C GLY A 123 -3.81 6.53 11.47
N ILE A 124 -4.71 7.46 11.78
CA ILE A 124 -5.70 7.97 10.83
C ILE A 124 -5.05 8.73 9.68
N LEU A 125 -3.94 9.45 9.89
CA LEU A 125 -3.28 10.17 8.79
C LEU A 125 -2.68 9.19 7.78
N GLY A 126 -2.12 8.07 8.23
CA GLY A 126 -1.66 6.99 7.36
C GLY A 126 -2.80 6.40 6.54
N ALA A 127 -3.90 6.04 7.21
CA ALA A 127 -5.08 5.49 6.55
C ALA A 127 -5.72 6.47 5.55
N LEU A 128 -5.83 7.76 5.90
CA LEU A 128 -6.35 8.79 4.99
C LEU A 128 -5.43 9.03 3.79
N SER A 129 -4.11 9.01 4.00
CA SER A 129 -3.13 9.12 2.90
C SER A 129 -3.25 7.92 1.95
N PHE A 130 -3.44 6.73 2.50
CA PHE A 130 -3.65 5.51 1.72
C PHE A 130 -4.96 5.58 0.89
N ILE A 131 -6.06 6.02 1.50
CA ILE A 131 -7.33 6.27 0.80
C ILE A 131 -7.17 7.36 -0.27
N PHE A 132 -6.41 8.42 0.01
CA PHE A 132 -6.16 9.49 -0.94
C PHE A 132 -5.45 8.99 -2.20
N ILE A 133 -4.47 8.07 -2.08
CA ILE A 133 -3.80 7.44 -3.22
C ILE A 133 -4.81 6.61 -4.02
N LEU A 134 -5.65 5.81 -3.36
CA LEU A 134 -6.70 5.02 -4.01
C LEU A 134 -7.70 5.90 -4.77
N VAL A 135 -8.18 6.98 -4.15
CA VAL A 135 -9.10 7.94 -4.79
C VAL A 135 -8.42 8.63 -5.98
N SER A 136 -7.15 9.00 -5.85
CA SER A 136 -6.35 9.58 -6.94
C SER A 136 -6.20 8.61 -8.10
N LEU A 137 -5.98 7.33 -7.81
CA LEU A 137 -5.97 6.27 -8.81
C LEU A 137 -7.32 6.19 -9.53
N PHE A 138 -8.44 6.08 -8.83
CA PHE A 138 -9.78 6.04 -9.45
C PHE A 138 -10.09 7.24 -10.37
N LYS A 139 -9.60 8.44 -10.04
CA LYS A 139 -9.76 9.65 -10.89
C LYS A 139 -9.10 9.51 -12.27
N THR A 140 -8.14 8.61 -12.44
CA THR A 140 -7.51 8.35 -13.75
C THR A 140 -8.43 7.61 -14.73
N ARG A 141 -9.50 6.95 -14.26
CA ARG A 141 -10.54 6.32 -15.10
C ARG A 141 -9.99 5.53 -16.29
N ALA A 142 -9.00 4.65 -16.06
CA ALA A 142 -8.36 3.85 -17.11
C ALA A 142 -8.67 2.34 -16.98
N PRO A 143 -9.95 1.90 -16.91
CA PRO A 143 -10.32 0.53 -16.57
C PRO A 143 -9.83 -0.53 -17.58
N ARG A 144 -9.53 -0.13 -18.83
CA ARG A 144 -8.99 -1.03 -19.85
C ARG A 144 -7.48 -1.23 -19.76
N ASN A 145 -6.79 -0.44 -18.93
CA ASN A 145 -5.36 -0.60 -18.73
C ASN A 145 -5.11 -1.72 -17.70
N PRO A 146 -4.36 -2.79 -18.05
CA PRO A 146 -4.08 -3.87 -17.12
C PRO A 146 -3.32 -3.40 -15.87
N LEU A 147 -2.45 -2.38 -15.96
CA LEU A 147 -1.75 -1.80 -14.82
C LEU A 147 -2.71 -1.10 -13.85
N PHE A 148 -3.69 -0.37 -14.38
CA PHE A 148 -4.73 0.26 -13.57
C PHE A 148 -5.56 -0.81 -12.85
N ALA A 149 -5.97 -1.86 -13.58
CA ALA A 149 -6.74 -2.96 -13.00
C ALA A 149 -5.95 -3.69 -11.91
N ALA A 150 -4.66 -3.98 -12.14
CA ALA A 150 -3.78 -4.60 -11.17
C ALA A 150 -3.61 -3.73 -9.92
N ALA A 151 -3.32 -2.43 -10.07
CA ALA A 151 -3.20 -1.51 -8.94
C ALA A 151 -4.50 -1.41 -8.13
N ILE A 152 -5.65 -1.30 -8.80
CA ILE A 152 -6.97 -1.30 -8.13
C ILE A 152 -7.23 -2.62 -7.41
N ALA A 153 -6.90 -3.76 -8.03
CA ALA A 153 -7.05 -5.07 -7.41
C ALA A 153 -6.16 -5.20 -6.16
N SER A 154 -4.89 -4.79 -6.24
CA SER A 154 -3.97 -4.79 -5.08
C SER A 154 -4.49 -3.90 -3.95
N PHE A 155 -5.03 -2.71 -4.26
CA PHE A 155 -5.70 -1.88 -3.26
C PHE A 155 -6.93 -2.58 -2.67
N ALA A 156 -7.81 -3.16 -3.47
CA ALA A 156 -8.98 -3.87 -2.96
C ALA A 156 -8.57 -5.02 -2.04
N LEU A 157 -7.55 -5.78 -2.43
CA LEU A 157 -6.99 -6.86 -1.61
C LEU A 157 -6.38 -6.35 -0.32
N SER A 158 -5.82 -5.13 -0.25
CA SER A 158 -5.26 -4.60 1.00
C SER A 158 -6.32 -4.31 2.08
N PHE A 159 -7.59 -4.14 1.69
CA PHE A 159 -8.71 -4.07 2.64
C PHE A 159 -9.17 -5.46 3.11
N LEU A 160 -8.90 -6.48 2.29
CA LEU A 160 -9.39 -7.85 2.44
C LEU A 160 -8.37 -8.84 3.04
N LEU A 161 -7.07 -8.55 2.93
CA LEU A 161 -5.99 -9.46 3.26
C LEU A 161 -4.85 -8.72 4.01
N PRO A 162 -4.13 -9.43 4.90
CA PRO A 162 -2.88 -8.92 5.44
C PRO A 162 -1.83 -8.81 4.35
N PHE A 163 -1.10 -7.69 4.33
CA PHE A 163 0.05 -7.55 3.42
C PHE A 163 1.33 -7.68 4.23
N ALA A 164 2.17 -8.64 3.83
CA ALA A 164 3.57 -8.61 4.20
C ALA A 164 4.27 -7.44 3.47
N TYR A 165 5.45 -7.06 3.97
CA TYR A 165 6.26 -5.98 3.39
C TYR A 165 6.46 -6.10 1.87
N ILE A 166 6.59 -7.33 1.36
CA ILE A 166 6.77 -7.59 -0.07
C ILE A 166 5.56 -7.15 -0.90
N ALA A 167 4.33 -7.40 -0.43
CA ALA A 167 3.10 -7.03 -1.13
C ALA A 167 2.87 -5.52 -1.09
N VAL A 168 3.30 -4.85 0.00
CA VAL A 168 3.30 -3.38 0.08
C VAL A 168 4.27 -2.79 -0.94
N VAL A 169 5.50 -3.32 -1.01
CA VAL A 169 6.50 -2.89 -2.00
C VAL A 169 5.99 -3.11 -3.43
N GLU A 170 5.39 -4.27 -3.70
CA GLU A 170 4.80 -4.58 -5.01
C GLU A 170 3.69 -3.59 -5.39
N LEU A 171 2.79 -3.24 -4.47
CA LEU A 171 1.77 -2.22 -4.68
C LEU A 171 2.39 -0.86 -5.09
N PHE A 172 3.44 -0.41 -4.40
CA PHE A 172 4.11 0.85 -4.74
C PHE A 172 4.90 0.79 -6.05
N ILE A 173 5.49 -0.36 -6.39
CA ILE A 173 6.13 -0.57 -7.69
C ILE A 173 5.08 -0.50 -8.81
N LEU A 174 3.94 -1.18 -8.67
CA LEU A 174 2.83 -1.13 -9.63
C LEU A 174 2.32 0.30 -9.83
N LEU A 175 2.17 1.05 -8.74
CA LEU A 175 1.78 2.46 -8.80
C LEU A 175 2.82 3.32 -9.52
N ALA A 176 4.11 3.13 -9.24
CA ALA A 176 5.19 3.86 -9.90
C ALA A 176 5.18 3.60 -11.41
N ILE A 177 5.10 2.33 -11.81
CA ILE A 177 5.03 1.92 -13.23
C ILE A 177 3.78 2.51 -13.89
N TYR A 178 2.62 2.47 -13.22
CA TYR A 178 1.38 3.04 -13.74
C TYR A 178 1.46 4.56 -13.94
N VAL A 179 2.03 5.29 -12.97
CA VAL A 179 2.22 6.75 -13.10
C VAL A 179 3.22 7.08 -14.21
N SER A 180 4.31 6.31 -14.34
CA SER A 180 5.25 6.46 -15.46
C SER A 180 4.56 6.26 -16.81
N TYR A 181 3.72 5.22 -16.95
CA TYR A 181 2.91 4.99 -18.13
C TYR A 181 2.03 6.20 -18.48
N LEU A 182 1.34 6.77 -17.49
CA LEU A 182 0.48 7.94 -17.70
C LEU A 182 1.29 9.17 -18.11
N ASN A 183 2.50 9.36 -17.56
CA ASN A 183 3.37 10.48 -17.92
C ASN A 183 3.85 10.38 -19.37
N ILE A 184 4.29 9.20 -19.81
CA ILE A 184 4.73 8.95 -21.19
C ILE A 184 3.57 9.13 -22.18
N SER A 185 2.37 8.74 -21.76
CA SER A 185 1.13 8.93 -22.53
C SER A 185 0.66 10.39 -22.59
N GLU A 186 1.44 11.33 -22.03
CA GLU A 186 1.13 12.75 -21.92
C GLU A 186 -0.23 13.04 -21.28
N ASP A 187 -0.63 12.23 -20.30
CA ASP A 187 -1.88 12.43 -19.58
C ASP A 187 -1.83 13.75 -18.78
N LYS A 188 -2.76 14.67 -19.09
CA LYS A 188 -2.82 16.01 -18.48
C LYS A 188 -3.04 16.00 -16.97
N ARG A 189 -3.41 14.86 -16.39
CA ARG A 189 -3.65 14.70 -14.94
C ARG A 189 -2.38 14.40 -14.16
N VAL A 190 -1.30 14.04 -14.83
CA VAL A 190 0.02 13.80 -14.22
C VAL A 190 0.84 15.07 -14.32
N TYR A 191 1.42 15.49 -13.20
CA TYR A 191 2.25 16.68 -13.10
C TYR A 191 3.66 16.27 -12.72
N ASP A 192 4.65 16.76 -13.45
CA ASP A 192 6.04 16.66 -13.05
C ASP A 192 6.33 17.68 -11.96
N VAL A 193 6.73 17.21 -10.77
CA VAL A 193 7.18 18.07 -9.67
C VAL A 193 8.70 18.03 -9.63
N VAL A 194 9.34 19.16 -9.91
CA VAL A 194 10.80 19.31 -9.81
C VAL A 194 11.12 20.03 -8.50
N LEU A 195 11.79 19.33 -7.58
CA LEU A 195 12.28 19.91 -6.33
C LEU A 195 13.68 20.49 -6.56
N THR A 196 13.79 21.81 -6.60
CA THR A 196 15.09 22.50 -6.69
C THR A 196 15.57 22.84 -5.29
N LEU A 197 16.57 22.12 -4.80
CA LEU A 197 17.28 22.50 -3.58
C LEU A 197 18.24 23.65 -3.92
N VAL A 198 17.82 24.88 -3.62
CA VAL A 198 18.71 26.04 -3.72
C VAL A 198 19.45 26.16 -2.41
N ALA A 199 20.76 25.90 -2.42
CA ALA A 199 21.61 26.26 -1.30
C ALA A 199 21.71 27.79 -1.23
N SER A 200 21.20 28.39 -0.15
CA SER A 200 21.53 29.77 0.17
C SER A 200 23.01 29.82 0.51
N LYS A 201 23.74 30.77 -0.10
CA LYS A 201 25.05 31.18 0.41
C LYS A 201 24.90 31.89 1.74
#